data_AF-A0A7W8U961-F1
#
_entry.id   AF-A0A7W8U961-F1
#
_cell.length_a   1.000
_cell.length_b   1.000
_cell.length_c   1.000
_cell.angle_alpha   90.00
_cell.angle_beta   90.00
_cell.angle_gamma   90.00
#
_symmetry.space_group_name_H-M   'P 1'
#
loop_
_entity.id
_entity.type
_entity.pdbx_description
1 polymer ?
#
loop_
_entity_poly.entity_id
_entity_poly.type
_entity_poly.pdbx_seq_one_letter_code
_entity_poly.pdbx_strand_id
1 'polypeptide(L)' 'MPPDFSEETAGLFVALPPETRASMVHDLAQGRRMEPEWLSGRIPALGLKHGISTPAHTAVYRALHLHSRGDVQ' A
#
# COMPACT_ATOMS: atom_id res chain seq x y z
N MET A 1 -8.79 -14.56 14.37
CA MET A 1 -8.98 -14.69 12.92
C MET A 1 -9.00 -16.16 12.56
N PRO A 2 -9.66 -16.58 11.48
CA PRO A 2 -9.51 -17.93 10.94
C PRO A 2 -8.03 -18.25 10.67
N PRO A 3 -7.59 -19.52 10.81
CA PRO A 3 -6.19 -19.89 10.59
C PRO A 3 -5.70 -19.54 9.18
N ASP A 4 -6.56 -19.66 8.17
CA ASP A 4 -6.17 -19.53 6.75
C ASP A 4 -6.40 -18.13 6.17
N PHE A 5 -6.79 -17.16 7.01
CA PHE A 5 -7.19 -15.82 6.57
C PHE A 5 -6.14 -15.12 5.69
N SER A 6 -4.85 -15.30 5.99
CA SER A 6 -3.76 -14.72 5.20
C SER A 6 -3.67 -15.32 3.80
N GLU A 7 -3.82 -16.64 3.70
CA GLU A 7 -3.71 -17.39 2.45
C GLU A 7 -4.94 -17.16 1.57
N GLU A 8 -6.14 -17.15 2.16
CA GLU A 8 -7.37 -16.80 1.47
C GLU A 8 -7.30 -15.38 0.91
N THR A 9 -6.85 -14.41 1.71
CA THR A 9 -6.71 -13.02 1.27
C THR A 9 -5.70 -12.89 0.13
N ALA A 10 -4.54 -13.56 0.23
CA ALA A 10 -3.55 -13.58 -0.84
C ALA A 10 -4.11 -14.22 -2.13
N GLY A 11 -4.87 -15.31 -2.00
CA GLY A 11 -5.53 -16.00 -3.11
C GLY A 11 -6.51 -15.10 -3.87
N LEU A 12 -7.25 -14.24 -3.17
CA LEU A 12 -8.13 -13.26 -3.80
C LEU A 12 -7.36 -12.29 -4.71
N PHE A 13 -6.18 -11.82 -4.29
CA PHE A 13 -5.34 -10.94 -5.12
C PHE A 13 -4.73 -11.67 -6.33
N VAL A 14 -4.38 -12.95 -6.17
CA VAL A 14 -3.86 -13.79 -7.28
C VAL A 14 -4.93 -14.06 -8.33
N ALA A 15 -6.19 -14.18 -7.93
CA ALA A 15 -7.31 -14.47 -8.82
C ALA A 15 -7.83 -13.26 -9.62
N LEU A 16 -7.36 -12.04 -9.32
CA LEU A 16 -7.74 -10.85 -10.07
C LEU A 16 -7.29 -10.95 -11.54
N PRO A 17 -8.07 -10.43 -12.51
CA PRO A 17 -7.65 -10.38 -13.90
C PRO A 17 -6.30 -9.64 -14.06
N PRO A 18 -5.40 -10.06 -14.97
CA PRO A 18 -4.06 -9.48 -15.12
C PRO A 18 -4.03 -7.96 -15.40
N GLU A 19 -5.10 -7.46 -16.02
CA GLU A 19 -5.35 -6.06 -16.33
C GLU A 19 -5.80 -5.23 -15.12
N THR A 20 -6.12 -5.87 -13.99
CA THR A 20 -6.54 -5.17 -12.77
C THR A 20 -5.44 -4.24 -12.30
N ARG A 21 -5.81 -3.00 -11.98
CA ARG A 21 -4.93 -1.97 -11.44
C ARG A 21 -5.59 -1.34 -10.22
N ALA A 22 -4.80 -1.06 -9.20
CA ALA A 22 -5.26 -0.25 -8.07
C ALA A 22 -5.42 1.21 -8.52
N SER A 23 -6.36 1.94 -7.93
CA SER A 23 -6.58 3.38 -8.20
C SER A 23 -5.28 4.19 -8.12
N MET A 24 -4.46 3.94 -7.09
CA MET A 24 -3.19 4.62 -6.86
C MET A 24 -2.16 4.41 -7.98
N VAL A 25 -2.26 3.34 -8.77
CA VAL A 25 -1.40 3.15 -9.96
C VAL A 25 -1.73 4.21 -11.02
N HIS A 26 -3.02 4.54 -11.19
CA HIS A 26 -3.45 5.58 -12.11
C HIS A 26 -2.99 6.96 -11.62
N ASP A 27 -3.11 7.22 -10.32
CA ASP A 27 -2.65 8.48 -9.73
C ASP A 27 -1.15 8.67 -9.92
N LEU A 28 -0.35 7.63 -9.63
CA LEU A 28 1.10 7.65 -9.86
C LEU A 28 1.45 7.89 -11.34
N ALA A 29 0.80 7.17 -12.25
CA ALA A 29 1.08 7.27 -13.68
C ALA A 29 0.70 8.63 -14.29
N GLN A 30 -0.23 9.36 -13.65
CA GLN A 30 -0.70 10.67 -14.09
C GLN A 30 -0.10 11.83 -13.29
N GLY A 31 0.86 11.55 -12.39
CA GLY A 31 1.46 12.56 -11.51
C GLY A 31 0.45 13.23 -10.57
N ARG A 32 -0.67 12.57 -10.26
CA ARG A 32 -1.69 13.08 -9.35
C ARG A 32 -1.24 12.88 -7.90
N ARG A 33 -1.82 13.69 -7.02
CA ARG A 33 -1.70 13.48 -5.57
C ARG A 33 -2.21 12.08 -5.22
N MET A 34 -1.45 11.36 -4.41
CA MET A 34 -1.81 10.04 -3.89
C MET A 34 -2.03 10.11 -2.37
N GLU A 35 -2.57 9.03 -1.80
CA GLU A 35 -2.79 8.90 -0.35
C GLU A 35 -1.98 7.76 0.30
N PRO A 36 -0.66 7.62 0.04
CA PRO A 36 0.14 6.54 0.61
C PRO A 36 0.23 6.63 2.13
N GLU A 37 0.04 7.81 2.73
CA GLU A 37 0.01 8.01 4.18
C GLU A 37 -1.16 7.27 4.84
N TRP A 38 -2.34 7.29 4.23
CA TRP A 38 -3.54 6.65 4.78
C TRP A 38 -3.48 5.13 4.64
N LEU A 39 -2.89 4.61 3.56
CA LEU A 39 -2.79 3.17 3.31
C LEU A 39 -1.51 2.57 3.90
N SER A 40 -0.37 2.77 3.25
CA SER A 40 0.90 2.13 3.61
C SER A 40 1.63 2.84 4.76
N GLY A 41 1.35 4.12 5.01
CA GLY A 41 1.92 4.90 6.11
C GLY A 41 1.25 4.65 7.46
N ARG A 42 -0.03 4.27 7.46
CA ARG A 42 -0.79 4.04 8.70
C ARG A 42 -0.31 2.80 9.46
N ILE A 43 0.05 1.75 8.73
CA ILE A 43 0.50 0.47 9.30
C ILE A 43 1.81 0.60 10.11
N PRO A 44 2.90 1.21 9.61
CA PRO A 44 4.10 1.41 10.42
C PRO A 44 3.87 2.34 11.61
N ALA A 45 2.99 3.34 11.49
CA ALA A 45 2.61 4.17 12.65
C ALA A 45 1.91 3.34 13.75
N LEU A 46 1.04 2.39 13.38
CA LEU A 46 0.45 1.43 14.33
C LEU A 46 1.49 0.44 14.85
N GLY A 47 2.35 -0.09 13.98
CA GLY A 47 3.41 -1.01 14.35
C GLY A 47 4.30 -0.43 15.44
N LEU A 48 4.77 0.81 15.26
CA LEU A 48 5.55 1.53 16.28
C LEU A 48 4.80 1.69 17.60
N LYS A 49 3.51 2.07 17.55
CA LYS A 49 2.68 2.22 18.75
C LYS A 49 2.54 0.92 19.55
N HIS A 50 2.51 -0.22 18.87
CA HIS A 50 2.25 -1.54 19.47
C HIS A 50 3.49 -2.45 19.57
N GLY A 51 4.68 -1.96 19.20
CA GLY A 51 5.92 -2.75 19.21
C GLY A 51 5.95 -3.86 18.15
N ILE A 52 5.21 -3.72 17.05
CA ILE A 52 5.13 -4.71 15.96
C ILE A 52 5.95 -4.20 14.77
N SER A 53 6.90 -5.03 14.31
CA SER A 53 7.71 -4.71 13.14
C SER A 53 6.90 -4.85 11.85
N THR A 54 6.93 -3.83 10.99
CA THR A 54 6.19 -3.80 9.71
C THR A 54 7.11 -3.40 8.54
N PRO A 55 8.16 -4.19 8.23
CA PRO A 55 9.20 -3.80 7.27
C PRO A 55 8.66 -3.65 5.84
N ALA A 56 7.74 -4.52 5.42
CA ALA A 56 7.14 -4.46 4.07
C ALA A 56 6.39 -3.13 3.83
N HIS A 57 5.46 -2.76 4.73
CA HIS A 57 4.76 -1.48 4.61
C HIS A 57 5.69 -0.27 4.77
N THR A 58 6.75 -0.38 5.57
CA THR A 58 7.75 0.69 5.69
C THR A 58 8.47 0.94 4.37
N ALA A 59 8.89 -0.13 3.67
CA ALA A 59 9.55 -0.01 2.38
C ALA A 59 8.60 0.58 1.31
N VAL A 60 7.38 0.04 1.20
CA VAL A 60 6.38 0.53 0.24
C VAL A 60 6.02 1.99 0.50
N TYR A 61 5.75 2.36 1.75
CA TYR A 61 5.44 3.75 2.11
C TYR A 61 6.57 4.69 1.72
N ARG A 62 7.83 4.36 2.07
CA ARG A 62 8.98 5.21 1.74
C ARG A 62 9.16 5.40 0.23
N ALA A 63 8.95 4.36 -0.56
CA ALA A 63 9.03 4.46 -2.02
C ALA A 63 7.93 5.38 -2.58
N LEU A 64 6.68 5.20 -2.15
CA LEU A 64 5.54 5.98 -2.66
C LEU A 64 5.47 7.41 -2.12
N HIS A 65 5.99 7.66 -0.92
CA HIS A 65 5.94 8.98 -0.29
C HIS A 65 6.68 10.05 -1.10
N LEU A 66 7.70 9.67 -1.87
CA LEU A 66 8.42 10.57 -2.77
C LEU A 66 7.52 11.18 -3.85
N HIS A 67 6.42 10.50 -4.18
CA HIS A 67 5.47 10.88 -5.22
C HIS A 67 4.11 11.33 -4.65
N SER A 68 3.93 11.35 -3.31
CA SER A 68 2.59 11.53 -2.71
C SER A 68 1.93 12.87 -3.00
N ARG A 69 2.73 13.91 -3.28
CA ARG A 69 2.25 15.25 -3.61
C ARG A 69 1.86 15.42 -5.08
N GLY A 70 2.04 14.40 -5.91
CA GLY A 70 2.00 14.53 -7.36
C GLY A 70 3.24 15.22 -7.90
N ASP A 71 3.36 15.25 -9.23
CA ASP A 71 4.46 15.95 -9.88
C ASP A 71 4.17 17.46 -9.86
N VAL A 72 5.12 18.25 -9.35
CA VAL A 72 5.11 19.71 -9.56
C VAL A 72 5.54 19.93 -11.01
N GLN A 73 4.58 20.07 -11.92
CA GLN A 73 4.84 20.73 -13.20
C GLN A 73 4.99 22.23 -13.00
#